data_AF-A0A1C6JI17-F1
#
_entry.id   AF-A0A1C6JI17-F1
#
_cell.length_a   1.000
_cell.length_b   1.000
_cell.length_c   1.000
_cell.angle_alpha   90.00
_cell.angle_beta   90.00
_cell.angle_gamma   90.00
#
_symmetry.space_group_name_H-M   'P 1'
#
loop_
_entity.id
_entity.type
_entity.pdbx_description
1 polymer ?
#
loop_
_entity_poly.entity_id
_entity_poly.type
_entity_poly.pdbx_seq_one_letter_code
_entity_poly.pdbx_strand_id
1 'polypeptide(L)'
;MKIAFIIWSIVAIIFFIMGLIDRKSDKPAGFWANAKVSEIENIPEYNNAVAKIWFVFAVVLELLGIPLLFIKQNSPMIMFAVIGMMILIIVIMVVYTKVEDKYRKKR
;
A
#
# COMPACT_ATOMS: atom_id res chain seq x y z
N MET A 1 3.32 4.67 -23.60
CA MET A 1 2.97 3.94 -22.36
C MET A 1 4.17 3.55 -21.50
N LYS A 2 5.37 3.30 -22.05
CA LYS A 2 6.58 2.99 -21.26
C LYS A 2 6.91 4.02 -20.15
N ILE A 3 6.77 5.32 -20.46
CA ILE A 3 6.94 6.40 -19.46
C ILE A 3 5.91 6.27 -18.33
N ALA A 4 4.65 5.90 -18.65
CA ALA A 4 3.62 5.69 -17.63
C ALA A 4 3.96 4.50 -16.72
N PHE A 5 4.52 3.42 -17.28
CA PHE A 5 5.01 2.30 -16.48
C PHE A 5 6.20 2.71 -15.58
N ILE A 6 7.14 3.52 -16.08
CA ILE A 6 8.25 4.02 -15.23
C ILE A 6 7.72 4.83 -14.05
N ILE A 7 6.77 5.75 -14.29
CA ILE A 7 6.13 6.52 -13.22
C ILE A 7 5.41 5.59 -12.24
N TRP A 8 4.71 4.59 -12.75
CA TRP A 8 4.03 3.57 -11.95
C TRP A 8 5.00 2.80 -11.04
N SER A 9 6.12 2.32 -11.57
CA SER A 9 7.13 1.61 -10.79
C SER A 9 7.79 2.49 -9.73
N ILE A 10 7.99 3.79 -10.01
CA ILE A 10 8.47 4.74 -9.00
C ILE A 10 7.48 4.81 -7.84
N VAL A 11 6.18 4.88 -8.12
CA VAL A 11 5.14 4.88 -7.08
C VAL A 11 5.19 3.59 -6.26
N ALA A 12 5.29 2.42 -6.89
CA ALA A 12 5.42 1.14 -6.18
C ALA A 12 6.66 1.09 -5.28
N ILE A 13 7.80 1.60 -5.74
CA ILE A 13 9.04 1.69 -4.96
C ILE A 13 8.86 2.60 -3.74
N ILE A 14 8.16 3.73 -3.88
CA ILE A 14 7.88 4.63 -2.74
C ILE A 14 7.10 3.88 -1.64
N PHE A 15 6.06 3.11 -2.01
CA PHE A 15 5.32 2.29 -1.05
C PHE A 15 6.16 1.19 -0.42
N PHE A 16 7.04 0.56 -1.20
CA PHE A 16 7.98 -0.41 -0.65
C PHE A 16 8.92 0.23 0.39
N ILE A 17 9.46 1.42 0.09
CA ILE A 17 10.31 2.17 1.03
C ILE A 17 9.54 2.58 2.28
N MET A 18 8.27 2.98 2.17
CA MET A 18 7.41 3.25 3.33
C MET A 18 7.33 2.02 4.25
N GLY A 19 7.14 0.83 3.70
CA GLY A 19 7.16 -0.40 4.51
C GLY A 19 8.49 -0.65 5.24
N LEU A 20 9.63 -0.29 4.64
CA LEU A 20 10.93 -0.36 5.31
C LEU A 20 11.07 0.66 6.44
N ILE A 21 10.54 1.87 6.25
CA ILE A 21 10.54 2.94 7.25
C ILE A 21 9.66 2.54 8.44
N ASP A 22 8.44 2.09 8.18
CA ASP A 22 7.49 1.67 9.21
C ASP A 22 8.10 0.58 10.10
N ARG A 23 8.72 -0.43 9.47
CA ARG A 23 9.38 -1.53 10.18
C ARG A 23 10.49 -1.10 11.14
N LYS A 24 11.17 0.02 10.85
CA LYS A 24 12.25 0.57 11.66
C LYS A 24 11.80 1.68 12.62
N SER A 25 10.53 2.09 12.54
CA SER A 25 10.00 3.18 13.35
C SER A 25 9.76 2.73 14.80
N ASP A 26 10.16 3.56 15.76
CA ASP A 26 9.80 3.41 17.18
C ASP A 26 8.41 3.99 17.49
N LYS A 27 7.82 4.71 16.53
CA LYS A 27 6.47 5.27 16.62
C LYS A 27 5.49 4.39 15.85
N PRO A 28 4.22 4.28 16.27
CA PRO A 28 3.22 3.52 15.54
C PRO A 28 3.05 4.11 14.13
N ALA A 29 3.23 3.27 13.12
CA ALA A 29 3.06 3.62 11.72
C ALA A 29 1.64 4.13 11.43
N GLY A 30 1.57 5.26 10.74
CA GLY A 30 0.30 5.84 10.30
C GLY A 30 -0.04 5.38 8.89
N PHE A 31 -1.27 4.90 8.70
CA PHE A 31 -1.77 4.51 7.37
C PHE A 31 -2.70 5.56 6.76
N TRP A 32 -3.57 6.16 7.58
CA TRP A 32 -4.51 7.18 7.12
C TRP A 32 -3.85 8.56 7.10
N ALA A 33 -4.06 9.28 5.99
CA ALA A 33 -3.70 10.68 5.92
C ALA A 33 -4.52 11.49 6.95
N ASN A 34 -3.86 12.36 7.70
CA ASN A 34 -4.48 13.28 8.68
C ASN A 34 -5.29 12.62 9.82
N ALA A 35 -5.11 11.33 10.08
CA ALA A 35 -5.69 10.68 11.26
C ALA A 35 -4.63 10.44 12.34
N LYS A 36 -5.03 10.55 13.60
CA LYS A 36 -4.19 10.09 14.72
C LYS A 36 -4.25 8.58 14.79
N VAL A 37 -3.08 7.94 14.87
CA VAL A 37 -2.98 6.50 15.10
C VAL A 37 -3.51 6.19 16.51
N SER A 38 -4.26 5.09 16.62
CA SER A 38 -4.75 4.59 17.89
C SER A 38 -3.62 4.31 18.89
N GLU A 39 -3.92 4.24 20.18
CA GLU A 39 -2.96 3.74 21.17
C GLU A 39 -2.67 2.26 20.90
N ILE A 40 -1.41 1.93 20.62
CA ILE A 40 -0.96 0.58 20.26
C ILE A 40 -0.21 -0.05 21.44
N GLU A 41 -0.52 -1.32 21.73
CA GLU A 41 0.11 -2.05 22.84
C GLU A 41 1.55 -2.51 22.50
N ASN A 42 1.76 -3.07 21.32
CA ASN A 42 3.06 -3.56 20.84
C ASN A 42 3.43 -2.89 19.51
N ILE A 43 4.20 -1.80 19.59
CA ILE A 43 4.61 -0.99 18.42
C ILE A 43 5.46 -1.81 17.43
N PRO A 44 6.49 -2.58 17.84
CA PRO A 44 7.28 -3.37 16.91
C PRO A 44 6.45 -4.38 16.10
N GLU A 45 5.52 -5.09 16.73
CA GLU A 45 4.68 -6.07 16.02
C GLU A 45 3.66 -5.39 15.08
N TYR A 46 3.03 -4.31 15.54
CA TYR A 46 2.13 -3.51 14.73
C TYR A 46 2.83 -2.94 13.50
N ASN A 47 4.00 -2.33 13.68
CA ASN A 47 4.78 -1.76 12.59
C ASN A 47 5.25 -2.84 11.59
N ASN A 48 5.61 -4.03 12.06
CA ASN A 48 5.89 -5.16 11.16
C ASN A 48 4.66 -5.61 10.38
N ALA A 49 3.46 -5.56 10.97
CA ALA A 49 2.22 -5.88 10.28
C ALA A 49 1.85 -4.83 9.23
N VAL A 50 1.98 -3.54 9.55
CA VAL A 50 1.76 -2.43 8.61
C VAL A 50 2.78 -2.48 7.46
N ALA A 51 4.06 -2.74 7.76
CA ALA A 51 5.09 -2.91 6.74
C ALA A 51 4.75 -4.03 5.74
N LYS A 52 4.21 -5.16 6.21
CA LYS A 52 3.74 -6.25 5.33
C LYS A 52 2.61 -5.79 4.40
N ILE A 53 1.69 -4.95 4.88
CA ILE A 53 0.62 -4.38 4.05
C ILE A 53 1.26 -3.57 2.90
N TRP A 54 2.24 -2.72 3.20
CA TRP A 54 2.91 -1.92 2.17
C TRP A 54 3.72 -2.75 1.17
N PHE A 55 4.41 -3.80 1.63
CA PHE A 55 5.14 -4.68 0.72
C PHE A 55 4.19 -5.43 -0.23
N VAL A 56 3.09 -5.98 0.30
CA VAL A 56 2.08 -6.63 -0.53
C VAL A 56 1.45 -5.64 -1.49
N PHE A 57 1.11 -4.44 -1.03
CA PHE A 57 0.57 -3.38 -1.87
C PHE A 57 1.52 -3.01 -3.01
N ALA A 58 2.80 -2.77 -2.71
CA ALA A 58 3.81 -2.42 -3.71
C ALA A 58 3.97 -3.52 -4.77
N VAL A 59 4.04 -4.79 -4.35
CA VAL A 59 4.16 -5.92 -5.27
C VAL A 59 2.92 -6.06 -6.15
N VAL A 60 1.73 -6.03 -5.57
CA VAL A 60 0.48 -6.17 -6.33
C VAL A 60 0.26 -4.96 -7.26
N LEU A 61 0.60 -3.76 -6.80
CA LEU A 61 0.56 -2.55 -7.63
C LEU A 61 1.49 -2.70 -8.84
N GLU A 62 2.73 -3.13 -8.65
CA GLU A 62 3.68 -3.33 -9.77
C GLU A 62 3.16 -4.37 -10.78
N LEU A 63 2.60 -5.49 -10.29
CA LEU A 63 1.99 -6.51 -11.14
C LEU A 63 0.80 -5.97 -11.95
N LEU A 64 -0.03 -5.13 -11.35
CA LEU A 64 -1.14 -4.45 -12.04
C LEU A 64 -0.64 -3.45 -13.10
N GLY A 65 0.59 -2.95 -12.96
CA GLY A 65 1.22 -2.04 -13.91
C GLY A 65 1.76 -2.73 -15.17
N ILE A 66 2.10 -4.03 -15.11
CA ILE A 66 2.73 -4.77 -16.22
C ILE A 66 2.00 -4.59 -17.57
N PRO A 67 0.64 -4.67 -17.65
CA PRO A 67 -0.07 -4.44 -18.90
C PRO A 67 0.23 -3.09 -19.57
N LEU A 68 0.59 -2.05 -18.81
CA LEU A 68 0.96 -0.73 -19.36
C LEU A 68 2.17 -0.79 -20.29
N LEU A 69 3.02 -1.81 -20.20
CA LEU A 69 4.15 -2.00 -21.11
C LEU A 69 3.71 -2.34 -22.55
N PHE A 70 2.57 -3.03 -22.68
CA PHE A 70 2.09 -3.60 -23.94
C PHE A 70 0.90 -2.84 -24.54
N ILE A 71 0.20 -2.04 -23.72
CA ILE A 71 -0.96 -1.27 -24.13
C ILE A 71 -0.56 -0.12 -25.09
N LYS A 72 -1.35 0.10 -26.14
CA LYS A 72 -1.24 1.27 -27.02
C LYS A 72 -1.79 2.53 -26.33
N GLN A 73 -1.20 3.69 -26.61
CA GLN A 73 -1.73 4.97 -26.12
C GLN A 73 -3.20 5.15 -26.52
N ASN A 74 -4.01 5.71 -25.61
CA ASN A 74 -5.46 5.91 -25.73
C ASN A 74 -6.28 4.62 -25.87
N SER A 75 -5.73 3.47 -25.49
CA SER A 75 -6.49 2.22 -25.45
C SER A 75 -7.44 2.19 -24.23
N PRO A 76 -8.68 1.71 -24.40
CA PRO A 76 -9.62 1.53 -23.29
C PRO A 76 -9.15 0.47 -22.28
N MET A 77 -8.17 -0.36 -22.64
CA MET A 77 -7.61 -1.39 -21.74
C MET A 77 -6.98 -0.81 -20.45
N ILE A 78 -6.68 0.49 -20.40
CA ILE A 78 -6.24 1.14 -19.17
C ILE A 78 -7.29 1.06 -18.04
N MET A 79 -8.58 0.89 -18.36
CA MET A 79 -9.63 0.74 -17.36
C MET A 79 -9.40 -0.47 -16.44
N PHE A 80 -8.76 -1.54 -16.92
CA PHE A 80 -8.43 -2.69 -16.07
C PHE A 80 -7.46 -2.31 -14.95
N ALA A 81 -6.44 -1.50 -15.26
CA ALA A 81 -5.50 -1.01 -14.26
C ALA A 81 -6.18 -0.07 -13.25
N VAL A 82 -7.08 0.80 -13.73
CA VAL A 82 -7.85 1.72 -12.87
C VAL A 82 -8.74 0.94 -11.90
N ILE A 83 -9.56 0.02 -12.41
CA ILE A 83 -10.47 -0.79 -11.58
C ILE A 83 -9.66 -1.67 -10.62
N GLY A 84 -8.58 -2.30 -11.11
CA GLY A 84 -7.69 -3.11 -10.28
C GLY A 84 -7.07 -2.32 -9.13
N MET A 85 -6.64 -1.08 -9.40
CA MET A 85 -6.09 -0.19 -8.37
C MET A 85 -7.17 0.21 -7.34
N MET A 86 -8.39 0.51 -7.77
CA MET A 86 -9.50 0.82 -6.85
C MET A 86 -9.79 -0.35 -5.90
N ILE A 87 -9.87 -1.58 -6.44
CA ILE A 87 -10.08 -2.78 -5.64
C ILE A 87 -8.92 -2.98 -4.67
N LEU A 88 -7.68 -2.85 -5.14
CA LEU A 88 -6.48 -2.98 -4.31
C LEU A 88 -6.51 -2.01 -3.13
N ILE A 89 -6.87 -0.75 -3.36
CA ILE A 89 -6.97 0.28 -2.31
C ILE A 89 -8.03 -0.11 -1.26
N ILE A 90 -9.21 -0.54 -1.69
CA ILE A 90 -10.28 -0.95 -0.76
C ILE A 90 -9.83 -2.14 0.09
N VAL A 91 -9.18 -3.12 -0.53
CA VAL A 91 -8.67 -4.31 0.18
C VAL A 91 -7.65 -3.91 1.24
N ILE A 92 -6.67 -3.06 0.91
CA ILE A 92 -5.67 -2.65 1.91
C ILE A 92 -6.29 -1.83 3.05
N MET A 93 -7.31 -1.01 2.79
CA MET A 93 -8.01 -0.26 3.83
C MET A 93 -8.67 -1.22 4.84
N VAL A 94 -9.39 -2.23 4.35
CA VAL A 94 -10.04 -3.22 5.21
C VAL A 94 -9.01 -4.06 5.98
N VAL A 95 -7.93 -4.47 5.33
CA VAL A 95 -6.85 -5.22 5.98
C VAL A 95 -6.17 -4.37 7.06
N TYR A 96 -5.89 -3.10 6.77
CA TYR A 96 -5.30 -2.17 7.73
C TYR A 96 -6.19 -2.00 8.96
N THR A 97 -7.49 -1.73 8.80
CA THR A 97 -8.41 -1.58 9.94
C THR A 97 -8.40 -2.81 10.84
N LYS A 98 -8.37 -4.01 10.26
CA LYS A 98 -8.25 -5.26 11.04
C LYS A 98 -6.92 -5.39 11.77
N VAL A 99 -5.82 -4.95 11.17
CA VAL A 99 -4.50 -4.91 11.82
C VAL A 99 -4.51 -3.90 12.96
N GLU A 100 -5.02 -2.69 12.73
CA GLU A 100 -5.15 -1.67 13.76
C GLU A 100 -5.97 -2.17 14.95
N ASP A 101 -7.16 -2.74 14.71
CA ASP A 101 -8.02 -3.29 15.77
C ASP A 101 -7.35 -4.42 16.57
N LYS A 102 -6.51 -5.23 15.91
CA LYS A 102 -5.79 -6.33 16.56
C LYS A 102 -4.75 -5.83 17.57
N TYR A 103 -4.06 -4.73 17.26
CA TYR A 103 -2.95 -4.20 18.07
C TYR A 103 -3.33 -2.98 18.92
N ARG A 104 -4.54 -2.45 18.73
CA ARG A 104 -5.10 -1.37 19.54
C ARG A 104 -5.21 -1.83 20.99
N LYS A 105 -4.73 -0.97 21.90
CA LYS A 105 -4.85 -1.16 23.34
C LYS A 105 -6.33 -1.24 23.72
N LYS A 106 -6.77 -2.40 24.23
CA LYS A 106 -8.12 -2.57 24.77
C LYS A 106 -8.20 -1.83 26.11
N ARG A 107 -9.20 -0.96 26.25
CA ARG A 107 -9.53 -0.33 27.54
C ARG A 107 -10.22 -1.34 28.45
#